data_AF-A0A7C8EPA7-F1
#
_entry.id   AF-A0A7C8EPA7-F1
#
_cell.length_a   1.000
_cell.length_b   1.000
_cell.length_c   1.000
_cell.angle_alpha   90.00
_cell.angle_beta   90.00
_cell.angle_gamma   90.00
#
_symmetry.space_group_name_H-M   'P 1'
#
loop_
_entity.id
_entity.type
_entity.pdbx_description
1 polymer ?
#
loop_
_entity_poly.entity_id
_entity_poly.type
_entity_poly.pdbx_seq_one_letter_code
_entity_poly.pdbx_strand_id
1 'polypeptide(L)'
;MGCRGFERSIALHVEGDLSRRRAQRLERHLADCAACRAFAEDMAASQAAVKALGHRELGEADLAEVRRHVLAAASETAAVRRGGAHYRRVAWVAATMAAVAVVVVLVGLNVRQAYELQHVVVQTQSEPEDVPPTHVVSSQDGERVPSQSRPRQSPSAHAPQFAQNGHAPGPGPAELPPLGHEPTKAASTPPEHETEPPPIIIKLVTDNPDVVILLLANGKEKSHAEPADNHAT
;
A
#
# COMPACT_ATOMS: atom_id res chain seq x y z
N MET A 1 -21.49 -12.17 7.33
CA MET A 1 -20.27 -11.39 7.65
C MET A 1 -19.74 -11.90 8.97
N GLY A 2 -18.49 -12.32 9.05
CA GLY A 2 -17.89 -12.80 10.31
C GLY A 2 -17.58 -11.65 11.27
N CYS A 3 -17.43 -12.00 12.55
CA CYS A 3 -17.17 -11.05 13.65
C CYS A 3 -15.97 -10.12 13.41
N ARG A 4 -14.93 -10.60 12.71
CA ARG A 4 -13.74 -9.79 12.33
C ARG A 4 -14.07 -8.51 11.57
N GLY A 5 -15.15 -8.50 10.79
CA GLY A 5 -15.57 -7.31 10.04
C GLY A 5 -16.14 -6.20 10.95
N PHE A 6 -16.59 -6.56 12.15
CA PHE A 6 -17.20 -5.64 13.10
C PHE A 6 -16.24 -5.13 14.16
N GLU A 7 -15.09 -5.76 14.40
CA GLU A 7 -14.08 -5.30 15.39
C GLU A 7 -13.71 -3.83 15.21
N ARG A 8 -13.34 -3.41 13.98
CA ARG A 8 -13.04 -2.01 13.68
C ARG A 8 -14.25 -1.08 13.87
N SER A 9 -15.46 -1.58 13.60
CA SER A 9 -16.69 -0.80 13.79
C SER A 9 -17.04 -0.64 15.26
N ILE A 10 -16.74 -1.64 16.10
CA ILE A 10 -16.94 -1.61 17.55
C ILE A 10 -16.05 -0.54 18.18
N ALA A 11 -14.75 -0.51 17.82
CA ALA A 11 -13.83 0.53 18.29
C ALA A 11 -14.35 1.94 17.98
N LEU A 12 -14.73 2.20 16.73
CA LEU A 12 -15.31 3.48 16.30
C LEU A 12 -16.65 3.80 16.98
N HIS A 13 -17.46 2.78 17.30
CA HIS A 13 -18.75 2.98 17.97
C HIS A 13 -18.58 3.38 19.44
N VAL A 14 -17.62 2.76 20.15
CA VAL A 14 -17.29 3.09 21.55
C VAL A 14 -16.79 4.54 21.67
N GLU A 15 -16.09 5.05 20.67
CA GLU A 15 -15.60 6.44 20.64
C GLU A 15 -16.65 7.44 20.10
N GLY A 16 -17.74 6.96 19.50
CA GLY A 16 -18.80 7.81 18.94
C GLY A 16 -18.55 8.29 17.50
N ASP A 17 -17.52 7.77 16.83
CA ASP A 17 -17.10 8.17 15.49
C ASP A 17 -17.82 7.41 14.36
N LEU A 18 -18.70 6.49 14.72
CA LEU A 18 -19.41 5.67 13.75
C LEU A 18 -20.65 6.41 13.20
N SER A 19 -20.78 6.51 11.88
CA SER A 19 -21.94 7.13 11.24
C SER A 19 -23.25 6.39 11.60
N ARG A 20 -24.37 7.13 11.72
CA ARG A 20 -25.68 6.57 12.15
C ARG A 20 -26.09 5.28 11.42
N ARG A 21 -25.90 5.22 10.09
CA ARG A 21 -26.22 4.02 9.28
C ARG A 21 -25.35 2.82 9.64
N ARG A 22 -24.07 3.03 9.95
CA ARG A 22 -23.14 1.98 10.36
C ARG A 22 -23.39 1.54 11.80
N ALA A 23 -23.70 2.48 12.70
CA ALA A 23 -24.10 2.21 14.08
C ALA A 23 -25.33 1.29 14.14
N GLN A 24 -26.42 1.61 13.43
CA GLN A 24 -27.60 0.74 13.38
C GLN A 24 -27.32 -0.67 12.83
N ARG A 25 -26.35 -0.79 11.92
CA ARG A 25 -25.94 -2.10 11.39
C ARG A 25 -25.15 -2.89 12.44
N LEU A 26 -24.27 -2.22 13.17
CA LEU A 26 -23.51 -2.81 14.26
C LEU A 26 -24.44 -3.20 15.43
N GLU A 27 -25.36 -2.34 15.84
CA GLU A 27 -26.33 -2.60 16.92
C GLU A 27 -27.15 -3.87 16.65
N ARG A 28 -27.64 -4.05 15.41
CA ARG A 28 -28.30 -5.30 15.00
C ARG A 28 -27.38 -6.51 15.16
N HIS A 29 -26.11 -6.39 14.76
CA HIS A 29 -25.16 -7.49 14.94
C HIS A 29 -24.87 -7.78 16.42
N LEU A 30 -24.74 -6.73 17.25
CA LEU A 30 -24.55 -6.86 18.69
C LEU A 30 -25.77 -7.49 19.36
N ALA A 31 -26.99 -7.26 18.87
CA ALA A 31 -28.18 -7.94 19.37
C ALA A 31 -28.10 -9.47 19.18
N ASP A 32 -27.50 -9.93 18.07
CA ASP A 32 -27.46 -11.34 17.70
C ASP A 32 -26.17 -12.07 18.14
N CYS A 33 -25.08 -11.36 18.41
CA CYS A 33 -23.75 -11.95 18.65
C CYS A 33 -23.19 -11.63 20.05
N ALA A 34 -23.22 -12.62 20.95
CA ALA A 34 -22.70 -12.47 22.31
C ALA A 34 -21.19 -12.17 22.39
N ALA A 35 -20.38 -12.78 21.52
CA ALA A 35 -18.93 -12.55 21.50
C ALA A 35 -18.59 -11.09 21.15
N CYS A 36 -19.29 -10.50 20.18
CA CYS A 36 -19.10 -9.09 19.82
C CYS A 36 -19.61 -8.13 20.89
N ARG A 37 -20.65 -8.49 21.66
CA ARG A 37 -21.08 -7.70 22.84
C ARG A 37 -20.01 -7.67 23.92
N ALA A 38 -19.49 -8.85 24.31
CA ALA A 38 -18.44 -8.93 25.32
C ALA A 38 -17.19 -8.13 24.91
N PHE A 39 -16.80 -8.19 23.64
CA PHE A 39 -15.71 -7.37 23.11
C PHE A 39 -16.00 -5.86 23.17
N ALA A 40 -17.22 -5.44 22.84
CA ALA A 40 -17.62 -4.04 22.92
C ALA A 40 -17.61 -3.51 24.37
N GLU A 41 -18.06 -4.32 25.33
CA GLU A 41 -18.04 -4.01 26.76
C GLU A 41 -16.60 -3.88 27.28
N ASP A 42 -15.71 -4.82 26.94
CA ASP A 42 -14.30 -4.78 27.33
C ASP A 42 -13.58 -3.56 26.75
N MET A 43 -13.85 -3.22 25.49
CA MET A 43 -13.30 -2.02 24.84
C MET A 43 -13.82 -0.73 25.50
N ALA A 44 -15.10 -0.67 25.84
CA ALA A 44 -15.69 0.46 26.55
C ALA A 44 -15.11 0.61 27.96
N ALA A 45 -14.90 -0.49 28.68
CA ALA A 45 -14.28 -0.48 30.00
C ALA A 45 -12.82 0.01 29.94
N SER A 46 -12.04 -0.48 28.97
CA SER A 46 -10.66 -0.04 28.73
C SER A 46 -10.58 1.46 28.40
N GLN A 47 -11.48 1.94 27.52
CA GLN A 47 -11.58 3.36 27.18
C GLN A 47 -11.98 4.22 28.38
N ALA A 48 -12.92 3.76 29.21
CA ALA A 48 -13.30 4.45 30.43
C ALA A 48 -12.11 4.53 31.42
N ALA A 49 -11.33 3.46 31.56
CA ALA A 49 -10.14 3.46 32.40
C ALA A 49 -9.08 4.47 31.91
N VAL A 50 -8.82 4.51 30.60
CA VAL A 50 -7.89 5.49 30.01
C VAL A 50 -8.41 6.93 30.19
N LYS A 51 -9.70 7.17 29.96
CA LYS A 51 -10.32 8.50 30.16
C LYS A 51 -10.27 8.94 31.62
N ALA A 52 -10.43 8.02 32.57
CA ALA A 52 -10.29 8.31 33.99
C ALA A 52 -8.87 8.75 34.35
N LEU A 53 -7.84 8.17 33.72
CA LEU A 53 -6.45 8.61 33.89
C LEU A 53 -6.21 9.98 33.22
N GLY A 54 -6.81 10.22 32.06
CA GLY A 54 -6.69 11.46 31.30
C GLY A 54 -7.36 12.68 31.93
N HIS A 55 -8.21 12.51 32.95
CA HIS A 55 -8.79 13.63 33.72
C HIS A 55 -7.84 14.23 34.76
N ARG A 56 -6.61 13.73 34.88
CA ARG A 56 -5.56 14.47 35.55
C ARG A 56 -5.25 15.70 34.70
N GLU A 57 -5.54 16.90 35.22
CA GLU A 57 -5.22 18.16 34.55
C GLU A 57 -3.74 18.15 34.16
N LEU A 58 -3.46 17.97 32.87
CA LEU A 58 -2.12 18.07 32.34
C LEU A 58 -1.75 19.55 32.41
N GLY A 59 -0.64 19.86 33.07
CA GLY A 59 -0.15 21.23 33.12
C GLY A 59 0.20 21.71 31.71
N GLU A 60 0.08 23.01 31.47
CA GLU A 60 0.50 23.62 30.20
C GLU A 60 1.96 23.27 29.85
N ALA A 61 2.82 23.06 30.88
CA ALA A 61 4.19 22.62 30.70
C ALA A 61 4.32 21.21 30.08
N ASP A 62 3.50 20.25 30.53
CA ASP A 62 3.51 18.88 30.00
C ASP A 62 3.00 18.86 28.55
N LEU A 63 1.94 19.63 28.27
CA LEU A 63 1.41 19.78 26.91
C LEU A 63 2.40 20.48 25.98
N ALA A 64 3.11 21.51 26.47
CA ALA A 64 4.17 22.18 25.72
C ALA A 64 5.30 21.21 25.37
N GLU A 65 5.66 20.31 26.29
CA GLU A 65 6.70 19.31 26.04
C GLU A 65 6.27 18.28 24.99
N VAL A 66 5.05 17.75 25.11
CA VAL A 66 4.50 16.83 24.09
C VAL A 66 4.43 17.53 22.74
N ARG A 67 3.99 18.80 22.69
CA ARG A 67 3.97 19.59 21.45
C ARG A 67 5.37 19.74 20.85
N ARG A 68 6.41 20.02 21.66
CA ARG A 68 7.79 20.11 21.19
C ARG A 68 8.25 18.79 20.57
N HIS A 69 8.02 17.67 21.25
CA HIS A 69 8.38 16.35 20.74
C HIS A 69 7.65 15.98 19.46
N VAL A 70 6.33 16.22 19.38
CA VAL A 70 5.54 15.94 18.18
C VAL A 70 6.00 16.79 17.00
N LEU A 71 6.29 18.08 17.20
CA LEU A 71 6.78 18.95 16.13
C LEU A 71 8.19 18.54 15.67
N ALA A 72 9.07 18.15 16.58
CA ALA A 72 10.38 17.61 16.25
C ALA A 72 10.25 16.34 15.38
N ALA A 73 9.47 15.34 15.83
CA ALA A 73 9.25 14.10 15.09
C ALA A 73 8.55 14.32 13.73
N ALA A 74 7.59 15.24 13.66
CA ALA A 74 6.93 15.63 12.42
C ALA A 74 7.92 16.30 11.44
N SER A 75 8.86 17.09 11.95
CA SER A 75 9.88 17.72 11.10
C SER A 75 10.87 16.70 10.53
N GLU A 76 11.26 15.69 11.31
CA GLU A 76 12.15 14.60 10.88
C GLU A 76 11.50 13.75 9.79
N THR A 77 10.25 13.33 10.00
CA THR A 77 9.48 12.58 8.99
C THR A 77 9.23 13.41 7.72
N ALA A 78 9.00 14.72 7.85
CA ALA A 78 8.90 15.63 6.71
C ALA A 78 10.24 15.81 5.96
N ALA A 79 11.38 15.71 6.63
CA ALA A 79 12.70 15.74 6.00
C ALA A 79 12.95 14.48 5.16
N VAL A 80 12.62 13.30 5.70
CA VAL A 80 12.71 12.02 4.96
C VAL A 80 11.82 12.02 3.72
N ARG A 81 10.58 12.50 3.84
CA ARG A 81 9.64 12.61 2.70
C ARG A 81 10.12 13.62 1.66
N ARG A 82 10.73 14.74 2.07
CA ARG A 82 11.32 15.72 1.15
C ARG A 82 12.48 15.13 0.35
N GLY A 83 13.32 14.30 0.98
CA GLY A 83 14.39 13.57 0.29
C GLY A 83 13.87 12.65 -0.81
N GLY A 84 12.82 11.87 -0.53
CA GLY A 84 12.19 10.99 -1.52
C GLY A 84 11.49 11.71 -2.67
N ALA A 85 10.87 12.87 -2.40
CA ALA A 85 10.23 13.69 -3.43
C ALA A 85 11.26 14.28 -4.42
N HIS A 86 12.43 14.69 -3.93
CA HIS A 86 13.50 15.17 -4.80
C HIS A 86 14.03 14.04 -5.70
N TYR A 87 14.26 12.84 -5.16
CA TYR A 87 14.71 11.70 -5.97
C TYR A 87 13.68 11.31 -7.03
N ARG A 88 12.38 11.30 -6.70
CA ARG A 88 11.32 11.07 -7.68
C ARG A 88 11.31 12.11 -8.80
N ARG A 89 11.46 13.41 -8.49
CA ARG A 89 11.52 14.46 -9.53
C ARG A 89 12.72 14.27 -10.45
N VAL A 90 13.90 14.00 -9.90
CA VAL A 90 15.11 13.75 -10.69
C VAL A 90 14.94 12.52 -11.58
N ALA A 91 14.36 11.43 -11.06
CA ALA A 91 14.08 10.23 -11.83
C ALA A 91 13.11 10.49 -12.99
N TRP A 92 12.06 11.29 -12.79
CA TRP A 92 11.13 11.66 -13.87
C TRP A 92 11.82 12.50 -14.96
N VAL A 93 12.65 13.48 -14.59
CA VAL A 93 13.40 14.29 -15.57
C VAL A 93 14.38 13.43 -16.35
N ALA A 94 15.10 12.52 -15.67
CA ALA A 94 16.01 11.59 -16.33
C ALA A 94 15.27 10.67 -17.31
N ALA A 95 14.10 10.14 -16.91
CA ALA A 95 13.26 9.31 -17.78
C ALA A 95 12.76 10.08 -19.01
N THR A 96 12.34 11.34 -18.86
CA THR A 96 11.92 12.17 -20.00
C THR A 96 13.07 12.46 -20.95
N MET A 97 14.28 12.74 -20.42
CA MET A 97 15.47 12.97 -21.24
C MET A 97 15.87 11.71 -22.01
N ALA A 98 15.81 10.54 -21.37
CA ALA A 98 16.08 9.27 -22.03
C ALA A 98 15.08 9.00 -23.16
N ALA A 99 13.78 9.24 -22.93
CA ALA A 99 12.76 9.08 -23.96
C ALA A 99 12.98 10.02 -25.17
N VAL A 100 13.33 11.29 -24.92
CA VAL A 100 13.65 12.25 -25.98
C VAL A 100 14.88 11.79 -26.79
N ALA A 101 15.93 11.31 -26.11
CA ALA A 101 17.11 10.78 -26.79
C ALA A 101 16.78 9.59 -27.70
N VAL A 102 15.93 8.66 -27.24
CA VAL A 102 15.47 7.52 -28.07
C VAL A 102 14.70 8.01 -29.30
N VAL A 103 13.81 9.00 -29.15
CA VAL A 103 13.07 9.57 -30.29
C VAL A 103 14.02 10.22 -31.29
N VAL A 104 15.01 11.00 -30.84
CA VAL A 104 16.02 11.62 -31.72
C VAL A 104 16.81 10.56 -32.49
N VAL A 105 17.22 9.46 -31.84
CA VAL A 105 17.92 8.35 -32.51
C VAL A 105 17.02 7.70 -33.55
N LEU A 106 15.75 7.39 -33.22
CA LEU A 106 14.81 6.78 -34.15
C LEU A 106 14.53 7.69 -35.37
N VAL A 107 14.38 9.00 -35.17
CA VAL A 107 14.22 9.96 -36.27
C VAL A 107 15.48 10.01 -37.12
N GLY A 108 16.67 10.06 -36.50
CA GLY A 108 17.94 10.04 -37.22
C GLY A 108 18.11 8.78 -38.07
N LEU A 109 17.73 7.61 -37.56
CA LEU A 109 17.75 6.35 -38.30
C LEU A 109 16.76 6.36 -39.49
N ASN A 110 15.56 6.91 -39.30
CA ASN A 110 14.57 7.06 -40.38
C ASN A 110 15.07 8.01 -41.48
N VAL A 111 15.66 9.16 -41.13
CA VAL A 111 16.22 10.10 -42.11
C VAL A 111 17.35 9.45 -42.90
N ARG A 112 18.22 8.68 -42.24
CA ARG A 112 19.30 7.94 -42.91
C ARG A 112 18.75 6.92 -43.91
N GLN A 113 17.70 6.18 -43.55
CA GLN A 113 17.06 5.22 -44.47
C GLN A 113 16.41 5.91 -45.67
N ALA A 114 15.77 7.06 -45.48
CA ALA A 114 15.19 7.84 -46.56
C ALA A 114 16.25 8.32 -47.56
N TYR A 115 17.42 8.75 -47.07
CA TYR A 115 18.54 9.18 -47.91
C TYR A 115 19.08 8.06 -48.81
N GLU A 116 19.21 6.84 -48.28
CA GLU A 116 19.70 5.67 -49.04
C GLU A 116 18.75 5.30 -50.19
N LEU A 117 17.43 5.33 -49.96
CA LEU A 117 16.43 5.00 -50.99
C LEU A 117 16.40 6.01 -52.15
N GLN A 118 16.68 7.27 -51.87
CA GLN A 118 16.56 8.34 -52.87
C GLN A 118 17.72 8.32 -53.90
N HIS A 119 18.88 7.74 -53.54
CA HIS A 119 20.01 7.62 -54.46
C HIS A 119 19.92 6.44 -55.44
N VAL A 120 18.99 5.50 -55.26
CA VAL A 120 18.85 4.31 -56.13
C VAL A 120 17.97 4.56 -57.36
N VAL A 121 17.18 5.63 -57.39
CA VAL A 121 16.18 5.88 -58.46
C VAL A 121 16.74 6.65 -59.68
N VAL A 122 18.02 7.04 -59.69
CA VAL A 122 18.59 7.86 -60.78
C VAL A 122 19.09 7.01 -61.98
N GLN A 123 18.91 5.69 -61.99
CA GLN A 123 19.53 4.83 -63.01
C GLN A 123 18.58 3.96 -63.85
N THR A 124 17.36 4.44 -64.13
CA THR A 124 16.52 3.84 -65.17
C THR A 124 15.67 4.90 -65.85
N GLN A 125 16.17 5.47 -66.95
CA GLN A 125 15.42 5.66 -68.21
C GLN A 125 16.16 6.64 -69.13
N SER A 126 16.84 6.07 -70.12
CA SER A 126 17.05 6.70 -71.41
C SER A 126 16.93 5.61 -72.47
N GLU A 127 15.71 5.10 -72.66
CA GLU A 127 15.30 4.47 -73.91
C GLU A 127 14.16 5.32 -74.48
N PRO A 128 14.40 6.09 -75.55
CA PRO A 128 13.39 6.96 -76.15
C PRO A 128 12.47 6.12 -77.04
N GLU A 129 11.29 5.77 -76.52
CA GLU A 129 10.20 5.21 -77.33
C GLU A 129 9.29 6.35 -77.82
N ASP A 130 9.28 6.51 -79.13
CA ASP A 130 8.56 7.50 -79.92
C ASP A 130 7.09 7.07 -80.06
N VAL A 131 6.15 7.75 -79.36
CA VAL A 131 4.71 7.50 -79.51
C VAL A 131 3.90 8.82 -79.54
N PRO A 132 3.04 9.02 -80.57
CA PRO A 132 2.31 10.26 -80.84
C PRO A 132 1.05 10.49 -79.95
N PRO A 133 0.47 11.71 -79.97
CA PRO A 133 -0.48 12.16 -78.96
C PRO A 133 -1.91 11.67 -79.24
N THR A 134 -2.58 11.13 -78.22
CA THR A 134 -4.03 10.85 -78.29
C THR A 134 -4.75 11.40 -77.06
N HIS A 135 -5.47 12.50 -77.33
CA HIS A 135 -6.72 13.00 -76.74
C HIS A 135 -7.09 12.74 -75.27
N VAL A 136 -7.10 13.87 -74.56
CA VAL A 136 -8.09 14.35 -73.57
C VAL A 136 -9.43 13.59 -73.56
N VAL A 137 -9.77 12.99 -72.41
CA VAL A 137 -11.16 12.88 -71.94
C VAL A 137 -11.23 13.20 -70.46
N SER A 138 -11.92 14.30 -70.19
CA SER A 138 -12.45 14.75 -68.92
C SER A 138 -13.59 13.84 -68.48
N SER A 139 -13.64 13.46 -67.20
CA SER A 139 -14.88 13.06 -66.52
C SER A 139 -14.73 13.30 -65.02
N GLN A 140 -15.35 14.41 -64.59
CA GLN A 140 -15.90 14.56 -63.25
C GLN A 140 -17.07 13.59 -63.09
N ASP A 141 -17.26 13.13 -61.86
CA ASP A 141 -18.47 12.59 -61.21
C ASP A 141 -17.96 11.45 -60.30
N GLY A 142 -17.92 11.56 -58.99
CA GLY A 142 -19.04 11.87 -58.12
C GLY A 142 -19.12 10.74 -57.10
N GLU A 143 -19.56 11.09 -55.89
CA GLU A 143 -20.41 10.22 -55.07
C GLU A 143 -19.79 9.32 -53.96
N ARG A 144 -20.44 9.47 -52.79
CA ARG A 144 -20.60 8.56 -51.64
C ARG A 144 -19.58 8.55 -50.49
N VAL A 145 -19.91 9.41 -49.53
CA VAL A 145 -19.90 9.17 -48.07
C VAL A 145 -20.43 7.78 -47.68
N PRO A 146 -19.84 7.14 -46.66
CA PRO A 146 -20.66 6.47 -45.66
C PRO A 146 -20.36 6.95 -44.22
N SER A 147 -21.44 7.39 -43.59
CA SER A 147 -21.58 7.60 -42.15
C SER A 147 -21.47 6.25 -41.42
N GLN A 148 -20.42 6.09 -40.61
CA GLN A 148 -20.31 4.97 -39.66
C GLN A 148 -20.76 5.42 -38.27
N SER A 149 -22.01 5.11 -37.95
CA SER A 149 -22.57 5.11 -36.61
C SER A 149 -22.02 3.91 -35.82
N ARG A 150 -21.16 4.17 -34.84
CA ARG A 150 -20.70 3.15 -33.87
C ARG A 150 -21.75 2.93 -32.77
N PRO A 151 -22.03 1.67 -32.40
CA PRO A 151 -22.97 1.33 -31.36
C PRO A 151 -22.41 1.58 -29.95
N ARG A 152 -23.27 2.12 -29.10
CA ARG A 152 -23.10 2.39 -27.68
C ARG A 152 -23.04 1.05 -26.94
N GLN A 153 -21.86 0.60 -26.52
CA GLN A 153 -21.74 -0.53 -25.61
C GLN A 153 -21.93 -0.05 -24.17
N SER A 154 -23.06 -0.43 -23.58
CA SER A 154 -23.30 -0.35 -22.14
C SER A 154 -22.54 -1.48 -21.44
N PRO A 155 -21.70 -1.21 -20.42
CA PRO A 155 -21.10 -2.26 -19.62
C PRO A 155 -22.15 -2.88 -18.70
N SER A 156 -22.34 -4.18 -18.90
CA SER A 156 -23.19 -5.07 -18.10
C SER A 156 -22.63 -5.18 -16.67
N ALA A 157 -23.49 -4.95 -15.68
CA ALA A 157 -23.18 -5.14 -14.28
C ALA A 157 -23.11 -6.65 -13.96
N HIS A 158 -21.90 -7.18 -13.81
CA HIS A 158 -21.69 -8.49 -13.20
C HIS A 158 -21.87 -8.37 -11.68
N ALA A 159 -22.97 -8.92 -11.18
CA ALA A 159 -23.15 -9.24 -9.76
C ALA A 159 -22.46 -10.58 -9.46
N PRO A 160 -21.58 -10.68 -8.44
CA PRO A 160 -21.05 -11.98 -8.03
C PRO A 160 -22.07 -12.72 -7.17
N GLN A 161 -22.57 -13.84 -7.69
CA GLN A 161 -23.17 -14.92 -6.91
C GLN A 161 -22.05 -15.62 -6.14
N PHE A 162 -21.98 -15.42 -4.81
CA PHE A 162 -21.22 -16.33 -3.96
C PHE A 162 -22.17 -17.30 -3.27
N ALA A 163 -21.95 -18.56 -3.62
CA ALA A 163 -22.66 -19.73 -3.16
C ALA A 163 -22.66 -19.84 -1.63
N GLN A 164 -23.84 -20.15 -1.11
CA GLN A 164 -24.07 -20.65 0.23
C GLN A 164 -23.54 -22.09 0.29
N ASN A 165 -22.41 -22.29 0.96
CA ASN A 165 -22.06 -23.60 1.49
C ASN A 165 -22.22 -23.51 3.00
N GLY A 166 -23.41 -23.89 3.48
CA GLY A 166 -23.57 -24.36 4.84
C GLY A 166 -22.89 -25.72 4.98
N HIS A 167 -22.27 -25.97 6.13
CA HIS A 167 -22.16 -27.26 6.82
C HIS A 167 -21.61 -26.97 8.22
N ALA A 168 -22.51 -26.93 9.21
CA ALA A 168 -22.17 -27.23 10.59
C ALA A 168 -22.33 -28.75 10.78
N PRO A 169 -21.54 -29.36 11.68
CA PRO A 169 -22.15 -29.78 12.93
C PRO A 169 -21.25 -29.49 14.16
N GLY A 170 -21.85 -29.08 15.28
CA GLY A 170 -21.23 -29.18 16.60
C GLY A 170 -21.40 -30.58 17.19
N PRO A 171 -21.45 -30.74 18.53
CA PRO A 171 -20.46 -30.37 19.55
C PRO A 171 -19.90 -31.65 20.22
N GLY A 172 -18.68 -31.60 20.75
CA GLY A 172 -18.08 -32.70 21.54
C GLY A 172 -17.65 -32.23 22.92
N PRO A 173 -18.12 -32.84 24.03
CA PRO A 173 -17.70 -32.49 25.38
C PRO A 173 -16.41 -33.24 25.76
N ALA A 174 -15.58 -32.56 26.56
CA ALA A 174 -14.68 -33.07 27.59
C ALA A 174 -13.94 -34.40 27.37
N GLU A 175 -12.62 -34.32 27.17
CA GLU A 175 -11.71 -35.36 27.65
C GLU A 175 -10.42 -34.73 28.20
N LEU A 176 -10.28 -34.81 29.52
CA LEU A 176 -9.05 -34.51 30.26
C LEU A 176 -8.06 -35.67 30.02
N PRO A 177 -6.82 -35.42 29.58
CA PRO A 177 -5.80 -36.45 29.62
C PRO A 177 -5.22 -36.65 31.03
N PRO A 178 -4.80 -37.88 31.36
CA PRO A 178 -4.39 -38.29 32.70
C PRO A 178 -3.02 -37.78 33.10
N LEU A 179 -2.88 -37.56 34.41
CA LEU A 179 -1.63 -37.42 35.14
C LEU A 179 -0.79 -38.71 35.00
N GLY A 180 0.51 -38.53 34.72
CA GLY A 180 1.54 -39.49 35.11
C GLY A 180 2.32 -40.05 33.93
N HIS A 181 3.52 -39.49 33.70
CA HIS A 181 4.76 -40.24 33.53
C HIS A 181 5.93 -39.27 33.77
N GLU A 182 6.68 -39.51 34.86
CA GLU A 182 8.04 -38.99 35.03
C GLU A 182 8.98 -39.74 34.07
N PRO A 183 9.74 -39.04 33.21
CA PRO A 183 10.91 -39.57 32.57
C PRO A 183 12.17 -39.06 33.28
N THR A 184 12.88 -40.04 33.82
CA THR A 184 14.23 -40.06 34.33
C THR A 184 15.21 -39.11 33.62
N LYS A 185 15.70 -38.16 34.41
CA LYS A 185 17.01 -37.48 34.39
C LYS A 185 18.09 -38.17 33.53
N ALA A 186 18.37 -37.60 32.36
CA ALA A 186 19.66 -37.67 31.69
C ALA A 186 20.05 -36.25 31.27
N ALA A 187 20.95 -35.65 32.06
CA ALA A 187 21.44 -34.30 31.86
C ALA A 187 22.38 -34.27 30.65
N SER A 188 21.86 -33.82 29.52
CA SER A 188 22.65 -33.25 28.43
C SER A 188 22.33 -31.76 28.42
N THR A 189 23.26 -30.95 28.91
CA THR A 189 23.17 -29.49 28.87
C THR A 189 22.99 -29.07 27.41
N PRO A 190 21.81 -28.55 27.01
CA PRO A 190 21.61 -28.04 25.67
C PRO A 190 22.54 -26.83 25.45
N PRO A 191 23.11 -26.64 24.25
CA PRO A 191 23.87 -25.42 23.98
C PRO A 191 22.97 -24.22 24.27
N GLU A 192 23.43 -23.32 25.14
CA GLU A 192 22.80 -22.03 25.40
C GLU A 192 22.72 -21.29 24.06
N HIS A 193 21.57 -21.42 23.39
CA HIS A 193 21.20 -20.52 22.32
C HIS A 193 21.01 -19.16 23.00
N GLU A 194 21.98 -18.27 22.81
CA GLU A 194 21.84 -16.84 23.08
C GLU A 194 20.50 -16.41 22.47
N THR A 195 19.51 -16.31 23.34
CA THR A 195 18.14 -16.00 22.95
C THR A 195 18.15 -14.51 22.68
N GLU A 196 18.39 -14.16 21.43
CA GLU A 196 18.37 -12.78 20.97
C GLU A 196 17.03 -12.18 21.42
N PRO A 197 17.04 -11.09 22.24
CA PRO A 197 15.81 -10.57 22.81
C PRO A 197 14.85 -10.21 21.68
N PRO A 198 13.56 -10.58 21.79
CA PRO A 198 12.60 -10.35 20.72
C PRO A 198 12.53 -8.85 20.40
N PRO A 199 12.50 -8.47 19.11
CA PRO A 199 12.51 -7.06 18.72
C PRO A 199 11.29 -6.34 19.29
N ILE A 200 11.53 -5.16 19.86
CA ILE A 200 10.46 -4.32 20.40
C ILE A 200 9.77 -3.64 19.22
N ILE A 201 8.50 -3.97 19.01
CA ILE A 201 7.66 -3.39 17.95
C ILE A 201 6.80 -2.28 18.56
N ILE A 202 7.07 -1.03 18.19
CA ILE A 202 6.26 0.12 18.59
C ILE A 202 5.36 0.49 17.41
N LYS A 203 4.04 0.35 17.61
CA LYS A 203 3.03 0.68 16.61
C LYS A 203 2.47 2.08 16.89
N LEU A 204 2.87 3.07 16.08
CA LEU A 204 2.25 4.39 16.12
C LEU A 204 1.04 4.41 15.20
N VAL A 205 -0.12 4.65 15.80
CA VAL A 205 -1.38 4.90 15.08
C VAL A 205 -1.44 6.40 14.81
N THR A 206 -1.58 6.76 13.53
CA THR A 206 -1.71 8.16 13.10
C THR A 206 -3.19 8.54 12.95
N ASP A 207 -3.49 9.84 12.90
CA ASP A 207 -4.85 10.35 12.67
C ASP A 207 -5.44 9.91 11.31
N ASN A 208 -4.60 9.42 10.39
CA ASN A 208 -5.04 8.77 9.17
C ASN A 208 -5.16 7.24 9.42
N PRO A 209 -6.38 6.68 9.42
CA PRO A 209 -6.59 5.30 9.83
C PRO A 209 -6.11 4.27 8.79
N ASP A 210 -5.60 4.73 7.64
CA ASP A 210 -4.97 3.91 6.61
C ASP A 210 -3.43 3.98 6.67
N VAL A 211 -2.85 4.75 7.60
CA VAL A 211 -1.40 4.87 7.80
C VAL A 211 -1.04 4.39 9.21
N VAL A 212 -0.36 3.25 9.25
CA VAL A 212 0.26 2.69 10.46
C VAL A 212 1.77 2.77 10.29
N ILE A 213 2.46 3.43 11.22
CA ILE A 213 3.92 3.46 11.25
C ILE A 213 4.39 2.40 12.24
N LEU A 214 5.11 1.40 11.73
CA LEU A 214 5.75 0.36 12.54
C LEU A 214 7.22 0.72 12.73
N LEU A 215 7.63 1.04 13.95
CA LEU A 215 9.05 1.20 14.30
C LEU A 215 9.57 -0.11 14.88
N LEU A 216 10.62 -0.63 14.25
CA LEU A 216 11.37 -1.79 14.69
C LEU A 216 12.65 -1.29 15.35
N ALA A 217 12.70 -1.31 16.68
CA ALA A 217 13.92 -1.00 17.42
C ALA A 217 14.72 -2.28 17.63
N ASN A 218 15.84 -2.42 16.90
CA ASN A 218 16.79 -3.50 17.17
C ASN A 218 17.67 -3.08 18.35
N GLY A 219 17.48 -3.72 19.50
CA GLY A 219 18.18 -3.44 20.76
C GLY A 219 19.65 -3.85 20.78
N LYS A 220 20.43 -3.54 19.75
CA LYS A 220 21.91 -3.57 19.83
C LYS A 220 22.38 -2.24 20.41
N GLU A 221 22.16 -2.05 21.70
CA GLU A 221 22.90 -1.07 22.48
C GLU A 221 24.36 -1.55 22.49
N LYS A 222 25.19 -0.96 21.62
CA LYS A 222 26.63 -1.10 21.74
C LYS A 222 27.00 -0.37 23.02
N SER A 223 27.16 -1.11 24.11
CA SER A 223 27.83 -0.63 25.32
C SER A 223 29.23 -0.17 24.90
N HIS A 224 29.36 1.11 24.61
CA HIS A 224 30.66 1.75 24.46
C HIS A 224 31.29 1.70 25.84
N ALA A 225 32.18 0.71 26.02
CA ALA A 225 33.03 0.64 27.18
C ALA A 225 33.83 1.95 27.26
N GLU A 226 33.53 2.73 28.28
CA GLU A 226 34.26 3.91 28.70
C GLU A 226 35.72 3.49 28.96
N PRO A 227 36.73 4.07 28.27
CA PRO A 227 38.11 3.76 28.54
C PRO A 227 38.47 4.35 29.92
N ALA A 228 38.83 3.47 30.85
CA ALA A 228 39.35 3.86 32.15
C ALA A 228 40.63 4.71 31.98
N ASP A 229 40.53 5.99 32.30
CA ASP A 229 41.66 6.89 32.43
C ASP A 229 42.56 6.42 33.58
N ASN A 230 43.64 5.74 33.22
CA ASN A 230 44.74 5.40 34.12
C ASN A 230 45.59 6.65 34.38
N HIS A 231 45.22 7.43 35.40
CA HIS A 231 46.15 8.34 36.04
C HIS A 231 47.09 7.55 36.98
N ALA A 232 48.27 7.20 36.46
CA ALA A 232 49.41 6.80 37.29
C ALA A 232 50.28 8.04 37.57
N THR A 233 50.57 8.19 38.87
CA THR A 233 51.50 9.08 39.57
C THR A 233 52.88 9.21 38.95
#